data_AF-A0AAD5X0X8-F1
#
_entry.id   AF-A0AAD5X0X8-F1
#
_cell.length_a   1.000
_cell.length_b   1.000
_cell.length_c   1.000
_cell.angle_alpha   90.00
_cell.angle_beta   90.00
_cell.angle_gamma   90.00
#
_symmetry.space_group_name_H-M   'P 1'
#
loop_
_entity.id
_entity.type
_entity.pdbx_description
1 polymer ?
#
loop_
_entity_poly.entity_id
_entity_poly.type
_entity_poly.pdbx_seq_one_letter_code
_entity_poly.pdbx_strand_id
1 'polypeptide(L)' 'MVRAITGALIECDPAVRQILIDLDNQAPPDEKFIIKKLDDTHLLIKSQFVDSVKEQLEDILEENTYRAPDLM' A
#
# COMPACT_ATOMS: atom_id res chain seq x y z
N MET A 1 -5.41 29.28 2.06
CA MET A 1 -6.30 28.44 2.89
C MET A 1 -5.58 27.14 3.18
N VAL A 2 -5.37 26.80 4.45
CA VAL A 2 -4.77 25.52 4.86
C VAL A 2 -5.85 24.45 4.97
N ARG A 3 -5.60 23.25 4.43
CA ARG A 3 -6.48 22.08 4.59
C ARG A 3 -5.68 21.02 5.33
N ALA A 4 -6.11 20.68 6.53
CA ALA A 4 -5.60 19.52 7.25
C ALA A 4 -6.40 18.30 6.81
N ILE A 5 -5.72 17.22 6.43
CA ILE A 5 -6.32 15.96 6.03
C ILE A 5 -5.76 14.90 6.97
N THR A 6 -6.64 14.23 7.70
CA THR A 6 -6.26 13.15 8.61
C THR A 6 -6.07 11.86 7.80
N GLY A 7 -4.94 11.18 8.01
CA GLY A 7 -4.61 9.94 7.33
C GLY A 7 -3.36 9.32 7.92
N ALA A 8 -2.95 8.18 7.37
CA ALA A 8 -1.73 7.50 7.72
C ALA A 8 -0.68 7.72 6.62
N LEU A 9 0.53 8.05 7.05
CA LEU A 9 1.69 8.15 6.18
C LEU A 9 2.35 6.76 6.11
N ILE A 10 2.49 6.24 4.91
CA ILE A 10 3.26 5.03 4.63
C ILE A 10 4.58 5.44 4.00
N GLU A 11 5.67 4.97 4.60
CA GLU A 11 7.01 5.02 4.05
C GLU A 11 7.38 3.60 3.58
N CYS A 12 7.65 3.44 2.29
CA CYS A 12 7.96 2.15 1.68
C CYS A 12 8.80 2.33 0.41
N ASP A 13 9.46 1.26 -0.04
CA ASP A 13 10.24 1.26 -1.27
C ASP A 13 9.39 1.56 -2.52
N PRO A 14 10.00 2.11 -3.58
CA PRO A 14 9.29 2.49 -4.80
C PRO A 14 8.57 1.33 -5.49
N ALA A 15 9.06 0.10 -5.33
CA ALA A 15 8.39 -1.11 -5.82
C ALA A 15 7.06 -1.36 -5.09
N VAL A 16 7.06 -1.33 -3.76
CA VAL A 16 5.86 -1.51 -2.92
C VAL A 16 4.84 -0.41 -3.20
N ARG A 17 5.30 0.83 -3.37
CA ARG A 17 4.43 1.95 -3.77
C ARG A 17 3.68 1.67 -5.07
N GLN A 18 4.34 1.10 -6.08
CA GLN A 18 3.68 0.76 -7.33
C GLN A 18 2.61 -0.30 -7.12
N ILE A 19 2.90 -1.33 -6.32
CA ILE A 19 1.92 -2.37 -5.96
C ILE A 19 0.70 -1.73 -5.31
N LEU A 20 0.89 -0.85 -4.33
CA LEU A 20 -0.20 -0.14 -3.65
C LEU A 20 -1.05 0.70 -4.61
N ILE A 21 -0.41 1.38 -5.57
CA ILE A 21 -1.11 2.18 -6.59
C ILE A 21 -1.92 1.28 -7.51
N ASP A 22 -1.37 0.15 -7.91
CA ASP A 22 -2.07 -0.81 -8.77
C ASP A 22 -3.27 -1.42 -8.04
N LEU A 23 -3.09 -1.75 -6.76
CA LEU A 23 -4.13 -2.26 -5.88
C LEU A 23 -5.27 -1.25 -5.69
N ASP A 24 -4.96 0.04 -5.47
CA ASP A 24 -5.97 1.11 -5.40
C ASP A 24 -6.67 1.38 -6.74
N ASN A 25 -6.02 1.08 -7.87
CA ASN A 25 -6.64 1.16 -9.20
C ASN A 25 -7.58 -0.01 -9.48
N GLN A 26 -7.24 -1.21 -9.01
CA GLN A 26 -8.08 -2.39 -9.12
C GLN A 26 -9.25 -2.37 -8.12
N ALA A 27 -9.07 -1.69 -6.99
CA ALA A 27 -10.11 -1.53 -5.97
C ALA A 27 -11.32 -0.72 -6.49
N PRO A 28 -12.55 -1.08 -6.06
CA PRO A 28 -13.74 -0.31 -6.37
C PRO A 28 -13.67 1.10 -5.77
N PRO A 29 -14.45 2.06 -6.29
CA PRO A 29 -14.40 3.46 -5.85
C PRO A 29 -14.65 3.66 -4.35
N ASP A 30 -15.38 2.75 -3.70
CA ASP A 30 -15.67 2.80 -2.26
C ASP A 30 -14.47 2.35 -1.39
N GLU A 31 -13.62 1.48 -1.94
CA GLU A 31 -12.45 0.90 -1.24
C GLU A 31 -11.13 1.62 -1.56
N LYS A 32 -11.16 2.69 -2.36
CA LYS A 32 -9.98 3.50 -2.61
C LYS A 32 -9.44 4.08 -1.32
N PHE A 33 -8.18 3.79 -1.03
CA PHE A 33 -7.52 4.14 0.21
C PHE A 33 -6.42 5.19 0.01
N ILE A 34 -5.92 5.38 -1.21
CA ILE A 34 -4.90 6.41 -1.50
C ILE A 34 -5.55 7.79 -1.49
N ILE A 35 -5.10 8.63 -0.56
CA ILE A 35 -5.51 10.05 -0.47
C ILE A 35 -4.61 10.90 -1.37
N LYS A 36 -3.29 10.73 -1.22
CA LYS A 36 -2.31 11.53 -1.96
C LYS A 36 -0.95 10.85 -2.05
N LYS A 37 -0.29 11.02 -3.20
CA LYS A 37 1.11 10.65 -3.42
C LYS A 37 1.97 11.86 -3.03
N LEU A 38 2.83 11.71 -2.04
CA LEU A 38 3.71 12.79 -1.59
C LEU A 38 5.01 12.75 -2.41
N ASP A 39 5.66 11.58 -2.43
CA ASP A 39 6.93 11.36 -3.11
C ASP A 39 6.99 9.91 -3.66
N ASP A 40 8.18 9.44 -4.05
CA ASP A 40 8.40 8.09 -4.55
C ASP A 40 8.47 7.01 -3.47
N THR A 41 8.69 7.41 -2.22
CA THR A 41 8.71 6.52 -1.05
C THR A 41 7.59 6.79 -0.05
N HIS A 42 6.84 7.88 -0.25
CA HIS A 42 5.85 8.36 0.71
C HIS A 42 4.45 8.43 0.10
N LEU A 43 3.52 7.69 0.69
CA LEU A 43 2.12 7.66 0.33
C LEU A 43 1.26 8.07 1.53
N LEU A 44 0.26 8.92 1.29
CA LEU A 44 -0.76 9.24 2.28
C LEU A 44 -2.03 8.44 1.96
N ILE A 45 -2.43 7.61 2.92
CA ILE A 45 -3.62 6.77 2.82
C ILE A 45 -4.63 7.05 3.93
N LYS A 46 -5.86 6.55 3.79
CA LYS A 46 -6.88 6.58 4.85
C LYS A 46 -6.48 5.66 5.99
N SER A 47 -6.45 6.18 7.23
CA SER A 47 -6.04 5.40 8.42
C SER A 47 -6.84 4.13 8.65
N GLN A 48 -8.12 4.09 8.25
CA GLN A 48 -8.99 2.91 8.40
C GLN A 48 -8.56 1.71 7.53
N PHE A 49 -7.77 1.95 6.48
CA PHE A 49 -7.30 0.91 5.55
C PHE A 49 -5.85 0.52 5.82
N VAL A 50 -5.20 1.08 6.85
CA VAL A 50 -3.79 0.75 7.15
C VAL A 50 -3.63 -0.73 7.43
N ASP A 51 -4.49 -1.30 8.27
CA ASP A 51 -4.45 -2.72 8.61
C ASP A 51 -4.73 -3.60 7.39
N SER A 52 -5.78 -3.28 6.61
CA SER A 52 -6.11 -4.02 5.38
C SER A 52 -5.03 -3.92 4.30
N VAL A 53 -4.38 -2.77 4.16
CA VAL A 53 -3.29 -2.58 3.21
C VAL A 53 -2.07 -3.39 3.65
N LYS A 54 -1.80 -3.44 4.96
CA LYS A 54 -0.70 -4.21 5.51
C LYS A 54 -0.91 -5.72 5.32
N GLU A 55 -2.11 -6.22 5.61
CA GLU A 55 -2.50 -7.61 5.39
C GLU A 55 -2.37 -8.00 3.90
N GLN A 56 -2.94 -7.20 3.00
CA GLN A 56 -2.80 -7.45 1.56
C GLN A 56 -1.36 -7.39 1.06
N LEU A 57 -0.53 -6.52 1.64
CA LEU A 57 0.90 -6.48 1.35
C LEU A 57 1.61 -7.75 1.81
N GLU A 58 1.29 -8.24 3.00
CA GLU A 58 1.80 -9.50 3.53
C GLU A 58 1.37 -10.67 2.62
N ASP A 59 0.10 -10.77 2.22
CA ASP A 59 -0.39 -11.77 1.27
C ASP A 59 0.33 -11.70 -0.10
N ILE A 60 0.48 -10.49 -0.67
CA ILE A 60 1.16 -10.31 -1.96
C ILE A 60 2.64 -10.68 -1.87
N LEU A 61 3.29 -10.35 -0.77
CA LEU A 61 4.68 -10.71 -0.50
C LEU A 61 4.81 -12.22 -0.28
N GLU A 62 3.87 -12.87 0.39
CA GLU A 62 3.84 -14.33 0.55
C GLU A 62 3.58 -15.05 -0.79
N GLU A 63 2.65 -14.56 -1.61
CA GLU A 63 2.39 -15.11 -2.96
C GLU A 63 3.59 -14.91 -3.91
N ASN A 64 4.25 -13.74 -3.86
CA ASN A 64 5.42 -13.46 -4.71
C ASN A 64 6.72 -14.05 -4.16
N THR A 65 6.81 -14.30 -2.86
CA THR A 65 7.91 -15.06 -2.27
C THR A 65 7.65 -16.54 -2.54
N TYR A 66 7.86 -16.91 -3.80
CA TYR A 66 8.22 -18.27 -4.17
C TYR A 66 9.32 -18.70 -3.20
N ARG A 67 8.98 -19.61 -2.28
CA ARG A 67 9.96 -20.30 -1.43
C ARG A 67 11.07 -20.74 -2.36
N ALA A 68 12.27 -20.16 -2.25
CA ALA A 68 13.45 -20.85 -2.74
C ALA A 68 13.34 -22.26 -2.12
N PRO A 69 13.30 -23.34 -2.93
CA PRO A 69 13.20 -24.68 -2.36
C PRO A 69 14.33 -24.78 -1.37
N ASP A 70 13.96 -24.97 -0.11
CA ASP A 70 14.85 -25.30 0.99
C ASP A 70 15.77 -26.40 0.46
N LEU A 71 17.02 -26.04 0.11
CA LEU A 71 18.02 -27.00 -0.32
C LEU A 71 18.40 -27.79 0.93
N MET A 72 17.65 -28.86 1.19
CA MET A 72 18.09 -30.00 1.98
C MET A 72 18.93 -30.95 1.12
#